data_AF-A0A066YXF8-F1
#
_entry.id   AF-A0A066YXF8-F1
#
_cell.length_a   1.000
_cell.length_b   1.000
_cell.length_c   1.000
_cell.angle_alpha   90.00
_cell.angle_beta   90.00
_cell.angle_gamma   90.00
#
_symmetry.space_group_name_H-M   'P 1'
#
loop_
_entity.id
_entity.type
_entity.pdbx_description
1 polymer ?
#
loop_
_entity_poly.entity_id
_entity_poly.type
_entity_poly.pdbx_seq_one_letter_code
_entity_poly.pdbx_strand_id
1 'polypeptide(L)'
;MLPQGFDRTLADWSAAGPVAYVETDIWGGTGDQAVAVWEHGALTLGPLIASTGSPISLALRRLGAHADGHRDEFDAVGLGRHRRTEGWLKDD
;
A
#
# COMPACT_ATOMS: atom_id res chain seq x y z
N MET A 1 0.39 12.96 -5.48
CA MET A 1 -0.43 12.63 -6.66
C MET A 1 0.03 11.29 -7.17
N LEU A 2 -0.87 10.47 -7.72
CA LEU A 2 -0.49 9.22 -8.37
C LEU A 2 0.31 9.51 -9.66
N PRO A 3 1.27 8.64 -10.03
CA PRO A 3 1.94 8.71 -11.31
C PRO A 3 0.92 8.74 -12.46
N GLN A 4 1.20 9.59 -13.45
CA GLN A 4 0.28 9.78 -14.57
C GLN A 4 0.05 8.45 -15.31
N GLY A 5 -1.22 8.12 -15.58
CA GLY A 5 -1.61 6.90 -16.30
C GLY A 5 -1.84 5.65 -15.43
N PHE A 6 -1.53 5.71 -14.13
CA PHE A 6 -1.78 4.59 -13.22
C PHE A 6 -3.27 4.39 -12.91
N ASP A 7 -4.05 5.47 -12.82
CA ASP A 7 -5.47 5.39 -12.42
C ASP A 7 -6.28 4.39 -13.27
N ARG A 8 -6.26 4.54 -14.61
CA ARG A 8 -6.97 3.62 -15.51
C ARG A 8 -6.48 2.19 -15.39
N THR A 9 -5.15 1.99 -15.34
CA THR A 9 -4.56 0.66 -15.27
C THR A 9 -4.94 -0.06 -13.97
N LEU A 10 -4.88 0.65 -12.85
CA LEU A 10 -5.24 0.09 -11.53
C LEU A 10 -6.75 -0.14 -11.41
N ALA A 11 -7.57 0.75 -12.00
CA ALA A 11 -9.00 0.53 -12.13
C ALA A 11 -9.30 -0.75 -12.93
N ASP A 12 -8.69 -0.93 -14.10
CA ASP A 12 -8.89 -2.13 -14.93
C ASP A 12 -8.48 -3.41 -14.19
N TRP A 13 -7.33 -3.40 -13.52
CA TRP A 13 -6.87 -4.54 -12.72
C TRP A 13 -7.80 -4.83 -11.53
N SER A 14 -8.41 -3.81 -10.96
CA SER A 14 -9.31 -3.98 -9.82
C SER A 14 -10.62 -4.72 -10.14
N ALA A 15 -10.87 -5.02 -11.42
CA ALA A 15 -11.96 -5.90 -11.82
C ALA A 15 -11.77 -7.36 -11.33
N ALA A 16 -10.52 -7.79 -11.10
CA ALA A 16 -10.21 -9.14 -10.62
C ALA A 16 -10.15 -9.23 -9.08
N GLY A 17 -10.09 -8.10 -8.38
CA GLY A 17 -10.00 -8.00 -6.92
C GLY A 17 -9.45 -6.63 -6.50
N PRO A 18 -9.49 -6.27 -5.20
CA PRO A 18 -8.98 -4.98 -4.73
C PRO A 18 -7.51 -4.76 -5.10
N VAL A 19 -7.17 -3.55 -5.55
CA VAL A 19 -5.80 -3.14 -5.90
C VAL A 19 -5.45 -1.91 -5.10
N ALA A 20 -4.32 -1.95 -4.38
CA ALA A 20 -3.81 -0.80 -3.65
C ALA A 20 -2.52 -0.28 -4.30
N TYR A 21 -2.44 1.04 -4.41
CA TYR A 21 -1.21 1.77 -4.60
C TYR A 21 -0.69 2.25 -3.25
N VAL A 22 0.60 2.03 -2.96
CA VAL A 22 1.26 2.51 -1.74
C VAL A 22 2.63 3.08 -2.07
N GLU A 23 2.93 4.25 -1.54
CA GLU A 23 4.25 4.87 -1.57
C GLU A 23 4.63 5.35 -0.18
N THR A 24 5.93 5.25 0.12
CA THR A 24 6.52 5.80 1.34
C THR A 24 7.79 6.54 0.98
N ASP A 25 7.92 7.78 1.47
CA ASP A 25 9.22 8.43 1.62
C ASP A 25 9.46 8.66 3.12
N ILE A 26 9.83 7.58 3.82
CA ILE A 26 10.03 7.60 5.28
C ILE A 26 11.51 7.51 5.59
N TRP A 27 12.03 8.53 6.27
CA TRP A 27 13.40 8.56 6.77
C TRP A 27 13.41 8.81 8.28
N GLY A 28 14.04 7.91 9.05
CA GLY A 28 14.13 8.05 10.51
C GLY A 28 12.79 7.98 11.27
N GLY A 29 11.71 7.50 10.64
CA GLY A 29 10.37 7.43 11.24
C GLY A 29 9.46 8.62 10.92
N THR A 30 9.96 9.58 10.14
CA THR A 30 9.20 10.74 9.66
C THR A 30 9.14 10.69 8.14
N GLY A 31 7.96 10.94 7.57
CA GLY A 31 7.81 10.95 6.12
C GLY A 31 6.38 10.83 5.66
N ASP A 32 6.15 11.17 4.41
CA ASP A 32 4.83 11.09 3.80
C ASP A 32 4.57 9.68 3.28
N GLN A 33 3.35 9.21 3.50
CA GLN A 33 2.80 8.01 2.92
C GLN A 33 1.68 8.41 1.97
N ALA A 34 1.67 7.87 0.75
CA ALA A 34 0.59 8.05 -0.20
C ALA A 34 -0.08 6.70 -0.47
N VAL A 35 -1.40 6.63 -0.32
CA VAL A 35 -2.18 5.42 -0.58
C VAL A 35 -3.42 5.69 -1.41
N ALA A 36 -3.77 4.73 -2.26
CA ALA A 36 -5.04 4.69 -2.97
C ALA A 36 -5.48 3.24 -3.15
N VAL A 37 -6.79 2.98 -3.17
CA VAL A 37 -7.36 1.65 -3.37
C VAL A 37 -8.46 1.72 -4.41
N TRP A 38 -8.41 0.79 -5.37
CA TRP A 38 -9.46 0.56 -6.35
C TRP A 38 -10.14 -0.78 -6.07
N GLU A 39 -11.45 -0.79 -6.18
CA GLU A 39 -12.29 -1.98 -6.09
C GLU A 39 -13.32 -1.90 -7.22
N HIS A 40 -13.45 -2.97 -8.01
CA HIS A 40 -14.44 -3.07 -9.10
C HIS A 40 -14.39 -1.90 -10.11
N GLY A 41 -13.19 -1.43 -10.45
CA GLY A 41 -12.98 -0.33 -11.40
C GLY A 41 -13.13 1.07 -10.82
N ALA A 42 -13.39 1.20 -9.52
CA ALA A 42 -13.61 2.49 -8.87
C ALA A 42 -12.58 2.74 -7.76
N LEU A 43 -12.13 3.99 -7.64
CA LEU A 43 -11.30 4.45 -6.54
C LEU A 43 -12.15 4.54 -5.24
N THR A 44 -11.94 3.61 -4.30
CA THR A 44 -12.71 3.48 -3.05
C THR A 44 -11.98 4.01 -1.82
N LEU A 45 -10.69 4.33 -1.96
CA LEU A 45 -9.88 5.03 -0.95
C LEU A 45 -8.83 5.88 -1.66
N GLY A 46 -8.64 7.12 -1.19
CA GLY A 46 -7.55 7.98 -1.62
C GLY A 46 -7.80 8.76 -2.93
N PRO A 47 -6.75 9.41 -3.48
CA PRO A 47 -5.37 9.41 -2.96
C PRO A 47 -5.30 10.09 -1.60
N LEU A 48 -4.81 9.36 -0.59
CA LEU A 48 -4.63 9.85 0.77
C LEU A 48 -3.14 10.03 1.00
N ILE A 49 -2.72 11.25 1.34
CA ILE A 49 -1.34 11.56 1.71
C ILE A 49 -1.34 11.93 3.19
N ALA A 50 -0.53 11.25 3.99
CA ALA A 50 -0.40 11.54 5.40
C ALA A 50 1.03 11.36 5.88
N SER A 51 1.47 12.30 6.73
CA SER A 51 2.76 12.26 7.42
C SER A 51 2.72 11.51 8.75
N THR A 52 1.53 11.09 9.19
CA THR A 52 1.30 10.40 10.46
C THR A 52 0.22 9.33 10.32
N GLY A 53 0.16 8.41 11.30
CA GLY A 53 -0.77 7.29 11.29
C GLY A 53 -0.29 6.11 10.45
N SER A 54 -1.23 5.28 10.01
CA SER A 54 -0.95 4.02 9.30
C SER A 54 -1.78 3.90 8.01
N PRO A 55 -1.71 4.85 7.06
CA PRO A 55 -2.49 4.79 5.82
C PRO A 55 -2.18 3.53 4.99
N ILE A 56 -0.96 2.98 5.05
CA ILE A 56 -0.67 1.68 4.41
C ILE A 56 -1.46 0.55 5.06
N SER A 57 -1.49 0.47 6.39
CA SER A 57 -2.28 -0.54 7.09
C SER A 57 -3.78 -0.39 6.78
N LEU A 58 -4.28 0.85 6.60
CA LEU A 58 -5.64 1.11 6.12
C LEU A 58 -5.89 0.54 4.70
N ALA A 59 -4.94 0.72 3.78
CA ALA A 59 -5.04 0.16 2.43
C ALA A 59 -4.99 -1.38 2.45
N LEU A 60 -4.09 -1.96 3.26
CA LEU A 60 -3.96 -3.41 3.41
C LEU A 60 -5.25 -4.06 3.95
N ARG A 61 -5.97 -3.41 4.88
CA ARG A 61 -7.30 -3.87 5.32
C ARG A 61 -8.29 -3.99 4.17
N ARG A 62 -8.26 -3.06 3.20
CA ARG A 62 -9.12 -3.13 2.01
C ARG A 62 -8.74 -4.28 1.07
N LEU A 63 -7.47 -4.70 1.10
CA LEU A 63 -7.01 -5.90 0.40
C LEU A 63 -7.34 -7.21 1.15
N GLY A 64 -7.93 -7.14 2.34
CA GLY A 64 -8.25 -8.30 3.17
C GLY A 64 -7.13 -8.73 4.13
N ALA A 65 -6.13 -7.88 4.36
CA ALA A 65 -5.14 -8.14 5.41
C ALA A 65 -5.78 -7.94 6.79
N HIS A 66 -5.40 -8.82 7.71
CA HIS A 66 -5.79 -8.77 9.12
C HIS A 66 -4.53 -8.76 9.98
N ALA A 67 -4.54 -7.99 11.06
CA ALA A 67 -3.38 -7.91 11.95
C ALA A 67 -3.14 -9.22 12.73
N ASP A 68 -4.17 -9.99 13.11
CA ASP A 68 -4.08 -11.35 13.67
C ASP A 68 -2.94 -11.59 14.70
N GLY A 69 -2.79 -10.68 15.67
CA GLY A 69 -1.78 -10.76 16.73
C GLY A 69 -0.45 -10.06 16.42
N HIS A 70 -0.28 -9.55 15.20
CA HIS A 70 0.78 -8.63 14.81
C HIS A 70 0.49 -7.20 15.25
N ARG A 71 1.50 -6.32 15.10
CA ARG A 71 1.34 -4.90 15.45
C ARG A 71 0.26 -4.22 14.62
N ASP A 72 0.24 -4.50 13.32
CA ASP A 72 -0.70 -3.99 12.33
C ASP A 72 -0.69 -4.86 11.07
N GLU A 73 -1.50 -4.49 10.07
CA GLU A 73 -1.57 -5.23 8.81
C GLU A 73 -0.25 -5.23 8.04
N PHE A 74 0.56 -4.17 8.15
CA PHE A 74 1.87 -4.09 7.49
C PHE A 74 2.85 -5.13 8.04
N ASP A 75 2.89 -5.27 9.37
CA ASP A 75 3.66 -6.31 10.06
C ASP A 75 3.12 -7.71 9.71
N ALA A 76 1.80 -7.88 9.72
CA ALA A 76 1.15 -9.17 9.43
C ALA A 76 1.46 -9.71 8.03
N VAL A 77 1.50 -8.86 7.00
CA VAL A 77 1.86 -9.28 5.64
C VAL A 77 3.37 -9.36 5.41
N GLY A 78 4.18 -9.06 6.42
CA GLY A 78 5.64 -9.19 6.37
C GLY A 78 6.36 -8.10 5.57
N LEU A 79 5.71 -6.98 5.24
CA LEU A 79 6.33 -5.90 4.47
C LEU A 79 7.47 -5.21 5.21
N GLY A 80 7.55 -5.37 6.54
CA GLY A 80 8.67 -4.89 7.36
C GLY A 80 9.97 -5.69 7.22
N ARG A 81 9.99 -6.79 6.46
CA ARG A 81 11.16 -7.69 6.36
C ARG A 81 12.39 -7.01 5.76
N HIS A 82 12.22 -6.20 4.72
CA HIS A 82 13.33 -5.51 4.05
C HIS A 82 13.03 -4.01 3.92
N ARG A 83 13.97 -3.17 4.35
CA ARG A 83 13.88 -1.71 4.23
C ARG A 83 14.32 -1.16 2.88
N ARG A 84 14.96 -1.99 2.06
CA ARG A 84 15.46 -1.63 0.73
C ARG A 84 14.84 -2.59 -0.27
N THR A 85 14.40 -2.07 -1.41
CA THR A 85 13.74 -2.84 -2.47
C THR A 85 14.62 -4.00 -2.92
N GLU A 86 15.93 -3.79 -3.01
CA GLU A 86 16.90 -4.81 -3.41
C GLU A 86 16.92 -6.00 -2.45
N GLY A 87 16.56 -5.81 -1.18
CA GLY A 87 16.49 -6.89 -0.20
C GLY A 87 15.41 -7.94 -0.48
N TRP A 88 14.46 -7.65 -1.38
CA TRP A 88 13.43 -8.60 -1.82
C TRP A 88 13.86 -9.46 -3.01
N LEU A 89 14.95 -9.11 -3.68
CA LEU A 89 15.51 -9.94 -4.75
C LEU A 89 16.08 -11.21 -4.10
N LYS A 90 15.84 -12.37 -4.72
CA LYS A 90 16.54 -13.60 -4.34
C LYS A 90 17.94 -13.55 -4.95
N ASP A 91 18.92 -14.06 -4.21
CA ASP A 91 20.21 -14.39 -4.82
C ASP A 91 20.00 -15.58 -5.77
N ASP A 92 20.50 -15.46 -7.02
CA ASP A 92 20.44 -16.49 -8.07
C ASP A 92 21.29 -17.73 -7.73
#